data_AF-A0A1B6G069-F1
#
_entry.id   AF-A0A1B6G069-F1
#
_cell.length_a   1.000
_cell.length_b   1.000
_cell.length_c   1.000
_cell.angle_alpha   90.00
_cell.angle_beta   90.00
_cell.angle_gamma   90.00
#
_symmetry.space_group_name_H-M   'P 1'
#
loop_
_entity.id
_entity.type
_entity.pdbx_description
1 polymer ?
#
loop_
_entity_poly.entity_id
_entity_poly.type
_entity_poly.pdbx_seq_one_letter_code
_entity_poly.pdbx_strand_id
1 'polypeptide(L)'
;LGPVLFLLLTNDLPHLLKDHCQTTMYADDTVITLANKSTETLIHQAETTIDQTKQYCCDNQLALNKNKTVQINFTTKNKNTDIPLQGINPQNETKYLGIAGDSKLSWKQHTDQLCKKLNSGIYVIRQILQSSNLEITPQVGTVLWFGEEL
;
A
#
# COMPACT_ATOMS: atom_id res chain seq x y z
N LEU A 1 -9.31 -3.27 -22.69
CA LEU A 1 -10.54 -3.60 -21.91
C LEU A 1 -10.27 -4.43 -20.66
N GLY A 2 -9.20 -5.24 -20.60
CA GLY A 2 -8.90 -6.12 -19.45
C GLY A 2 -8.96 -5.46 -18.06
N PRO A 3 -8.27 -4.32 -17.81
CA PRO A 3 -8.28 -3.68 -16.49
C PRO A 3 -9.68 -3.22 -16.03
N VAL A 4 -10.49 -2.71 -16.95
CA VAL A 4 -11.86 -2.24 -16.65
C VAL A 4 -12.77 -3.41 -16.29
N LEU A 5 -12.66 -4.52 -17.01
CA LEU A 5 -13.44 -5.73 -16.70
C LEU A 5 -13.06 -6.33 -15.34
N PHE A 6 -11.78 -6.32 -15.00
CA PHE A 6 -11.32 -6.76 -13.68
C PHE A 6 -11.88 -5.89 -12.55
N LEU A 7 -11.87 -4.57 -12.74
CA LEU A 7 -12.49 -3.63 -11.78
C LEU A 7 -13.98 -3.90 -11.62
N LEU A 8 -14.72 -4.10 -12.72
CA LEU A 8 -16.15 -4.42 -12.66
C LEU A 8 -16.42 -5.76 -11.96
N LEU A 9 -15.61 -6.78 -12.23
CA LEU A 9 -15.71 -8.10 -11.60
C LEU A 9 -15.55 -8.03 -10.08
N THR A 10 -14.65 -7.18 -9.59
CA THR A 10 -14.26 -7.13 -8.17
C THR A 10 -14.97 -6.03 -7.36
N ASN A 11 -15.83 -5.25 -8.00
CA ASN A 11 -16.45 -4.04 -7.42
C ASN A 11 -17.45 -4.32 -6.29
N ASP A 12 -17.96 -5.54 -6.18
CA ASP A 12 -18.91 -5.96 -5.14
C ASP A 12 -18.23 -6.47 -3.86
N LEU A 13 -16.92 -6.79 -3.89
CA LEU A 13 -16.17 -7.25 -2.72
C LEU A 13 -16.27 -6.28 -1.52
N PRO A 14 -16.12 -4.95 -1.67
CA PRO A 14 -16.27 -4.04 -0.53
C PRO A 14 -17.67 -4.05 0.07
N HIS A 15 -18.70 -4.32 -0.74
CA HIS A 15 -20.08 -4.43 -0.27
C HIS A 15 -20.29 -5.71 0.53
N LEU A 16 -19.69 -6.83 0.11
CA LEU A 16 -19.74 -8.11 0.83
C LEU A 16 -19.17 -8.00 2.25
N LEU A 17 -18.09 -7.24 2.44
CA LEU A 17 -17.34 -7.19 3.70
C LEU A 17 -17.68 -5.99 4.59
N LYS A 18 -18.65 -5.15 4.17
CA LYS A 18 -18.94 -3.83 4.75
C LYS A 18 -19.25 -3.83 6.25
N ASP A 19 -19.83 -4.92 6.77
CA ASP A 19 -20.27 -5.02 8.16
C ASP A 19 -19.12 -5.30 9.14
N HIS A 20 -17.96 -5.73 8.64
CA HIS A 20 -16.86 -6.22 9.48
C HIS A 20 -15.58 -5.43 9.28
N CYS A 21 -15.34 -4.92 8.08
CA CYS A 21 -14.07 -4.27 7.75
C CYS A 21 -14.24 -3.10 6.77
N GLN A 22 -13.18 -2.31 6.67
CA GLN A 22 -13.02 -1.35 5.60
C GLN A 22 -12.16 -1.98 4.50
N THR A 23 -12.71 -2.09 3.30
CA THR A 23 -12.00 -2.61 2.13
C THR A 23 -11.58 -1.46 1.22
N THR A 24 -10.30 -1.40 0.87
CA THR A 24 -9.71 -0.44 -0.07
C THR A 24 -9.08 -1.21 -1.21
N MET A 25 -9.43 -0.85 -2.45
CA MET A 25 -8.95 -1.56 -3.64
C MET A 25 -8.29 -0.59 -4.62
N TYR A 26 -7.19 -1.04 -5.23
CA TYR A 26 -6.52 -0.34 -6.32
C TYR A 26 -6.04 -1.36 -7.35
N ALA A 27 -6.68 -1.40 -8.53
CA ALA A 27 -6.49 -2.47 -9.50
C ALA A 27 -6.60 -3.85 -8.81
N ASP A 28 -5.59 -4.71 -8.91
CA ASP A 28 -5.53 -6.02 -8.25
C ASP A 28 -5.08 -6.00 -6.78
N ASP A 29 -4.57 -4.87 -6.29
CA ASP A 29 -4.17 -4.73 -4.90
C ASP A 29 -5.39 -4.44 -4.01
N THR A 30 -5.61 -5.27 -2.99
CA THR A 30 -6.72 -5.13 -2.02
C THR A 30 -6.17 -5.06 -0.60
N VAL A 31 -6.64 -4.07 0.16
CA VAL A 31 -6.34 -3.89 1.58
C VAL A 31 -7.62 -3.99 2.38
N ILE A 32 -7.61 -4.84 3.40
CA ILE A 32 -8.70 -5.05 4.34
C ILE A 32 -8.25 -4.57 5.71
N THR A 33 -8.95 -3.57 6.25
CA THR A 33 -8.64 -2.95 7.52
C THR A 33 -9.73 -3.29 8.54
N LEU A 34 -9.32 -3.83 9.68
CA LEU A 34 -10.19 -4.19 10.80
C LEU A 34 -9.75 -3.42 12.05
N ALA A 35 -10.71 -2.93 12.82
CA ALA A 35 -10.44 -2.23 14.07
C ALA A 35 -11.52 -2.55 15.10
N ASN A 36 -11.10 -3.03 16.27
CA ASN A 36 -11.99 -3.29 17.40
C ASN A 36 -11.28 -3.01 18.72
N LYS A 37 -12.05 -2.68 19.77
CA LYS A 37 -11.55 -2.47 21.13
C LYS A 37 -11.23 -3.78 21.85
N SER A 38 -11.93 -4.87 21.51
CA SER A 38 -11.66 -6.20 22.05
C SER A 38 -10.86 -7.04 21.07
N THR A 39 -9.74 -7.59 21.55
CA THR A 39 -8.85 -8.45 20.76
C THR A 39 -9.55 -9.72 20.29
N GLU A 40 -10.36 -10.34 21.15
CA GLU A 40 -11.11 -11.57 20.81
C GLU A 40 -12.10 -11.32 19.68
N THR A 41 -12.87 -10.22 19.76
CA THR A 41 -13.79 -9.85 18.68
C THR A 41 -13.04 -9.51 17.39
N LEU A 42 -11.86 -8.90 17.49
CA LEU A 42 -11.03 -8.56 16.33
C LEU A 42 -10.52 -9.83 15.62
N ILE A 43 -10.07 -10.83 16.39
CA ILE A 43 -9.65 -12.14 15.88
C ILE A 43 -10.80 -12.79 15.11
N HIS A 44 -11.97 -12.92 15.74
CA HIS A 44 -13.12 -13.54 15.10
C HIS A 44 -13.58 -12.79 13.85
N GLN A 45 -13.58 -11.46 13.87
CA GLN A 45 -13.90 -10.64 12.70
C GLN A 45 -12.87 -10.84 11.58
N ALA A 46 -11.58 -10.90 11.92
CA ALA A 46 -10.51 -11.10 10.96
C ALA A 46 -10.56 -12.49 10.30
N GLU A 47 -10.78 -13.56 11.09
CA GLU A 47 -10.98 -14.92 10.58
C GLU A 47 -12.19 -14.99 9.64
N THR A 48 -13.34 -14.47 10.08
CA THR A 48 -14.56 -14.43 9.27
C THR A 48 -14.34 -13.67 7.95
N THR A 49 -13.68 -12.51 8.02
CA THR A 49 -13.40 -11.68 6.83
C THR A 49 -12.48 -12.39 5.85
N ILE A 50 -11.45 -13.06 6.34
CA ILE A 50 -10.52 -13.85 5.50
C ILE A 50 -11.27 -15.00 4.82
N ASP A 51 -12.12 -15.72 5.54
CA ASP A 51 -12.84 -16.85 4.97
C ASP A 51 -13.89 -16.42 3.95
N GLN A 52 -14.60 -15.31 4.21
CA GLN A 52 -15.47 -14.67 3.21
C GLN A 52 -14.69 -14.22 1.97
N THR A 53 -13.50 -13.65 2.15
CA THR A 53 -12.64 -13.23 1.04
C THR A 53 -12.16 -14.43 0.22
N LYS A 54 -11.74 -15.52 0.87
CA LYS A 54 -11.36 -16.77 0.18
C LYS A 54 -12.53 -17.35 -0.62
N GLN A 55 -13.72 -17.37 -0.02
CA GLN A 55 -14.93 -17.88 -0.68
C GLN A 55 -15.27 -17.02 -1.90
N TYR A 56 -15.27 -15.70 -1.75
CA TYR A 56 -15.47 -14.77 -2.86
C TYR A 56 -14.47 -14.98 -3.99
N CYS A 57 -13.19 -15.18 -3.68
CA CYS A 57 -12.19 -15.51 -4.68
C CYS A 57 -12.50 -16.84 -5.38
N CYS A 58 -12.94 -17.86 -4.65
CA CYS A 58 -13.32 -19.15 -5.22
C CYS A 58 -14.49 -19.02 -6.19
N ASP A 59 -15.56 -18.33 -5.77
CA ASP A 59 -16.79 -18.16 -6.55
C ASP A 59 -16.55 -17.37 -7.84
N ASN A 60 -15.65 -16.38 -7.79
CA ASN A 60 -15.29 -15.54 -8.94
C ASN A 60 -14.06 -16.05 -9.72
N GLN A 61 -13.57 -17.27 -9.43
CA GLN A 61 -12.39 -17.87 -10.08
C GLN A 61 -11.12 -16.99 -10.01
N LEU A 62 -10.98 -16.25 -8.91
CA LEU A 62 -9.83 -15.41 -8.59
C LEU A 62 -8.80 -16.22 -7.78
N ALA A 63 -7.52 -16.04 -8.07
CA ALA A 63 -6.44 -16.66 -7.32
C ALA A 63 -5.90 -15.73 -6.23
N LEU A 64 -6.10 -16.10 -4.96
CA LEU A 64 -5.47 -15.39 -3.84
C LEU A 64 -3.98 -15.74 -3.77
N ASN A 65 -3.11 -14.73 -3.90
CA ASN A 65 -1.67 -14.93 -3.82
C ASN A 65 -1.20 -15.02 -2.36
N LYS A 66 -1.21 -16.23 -1.80
CA LYS A 66 -0.78 -16.52 -0.42
C LYS A 66 0.59 -15.96 -0.04
N ASN A 67 1.52 -15.86 -1.01
CA ASN A 67 2.87 -15.36 -0.75
C ASN A 67 2.91 -13.82 -0.64
N LYS A 68 1.96 -13.14 -1.29
CA LYS A 68 1.82 -11.67 -1.22
C LYS A 68 0.83 -11.22 -0.15
N THR A 69 -0.07 -12.10 0.28
CA THR A 69 -1.00 -11.82 1.39
C THR A 69 -0.21 -11.78 2.70
N VAL A 70 -0.12 -10.58 3.28
CA VAL A 70 0.56 -10.34 4.55
C VAL A 70 -0.39 -9.65 5.52
N GLN A 71 -0.20 -9.91 6.80
CA GLN A 71 -0.93 -9.24 7.87
C GLN A 71 -0.01 -8.26 8.58
N ILE A 72 -0.48 -7.03 8.81
CA ILE A 72 0.19 -6.09 9.71
C ILE A 72 -0.75 -5.78 10.87
N ASN A 73 -0.25 -6.00 12.08
CA ASN A 73 -0.95 -5.63 13.31
C ASN A 73 -0.48 -4.25 13.76
N PHE A 74 -1.42 -3.31 13.85
CA PHE A 74 -1.16 -1.98 14.40
C PHE A 74 -1.62 -1.92 15.85
N THR A 75 -0.79 -1.37 16.74
CA THR A 75 -1.17 -1.13 18.14
C THR A 75 -0.79 0.27 18.59
N THR A 76 -1.74 0.98 19.21
CA THR A 76 -1.52 2.30 19.82
C THR A 76 -0.98 2.22 21.25
N LYS A 77 -1.02 1.03 21.88
CA LYS A 77 -0.50 0.80 23.23
C LYS A 77 0.67 -0.18 23.15
N ASN A 78 1.59 -0.12 24.11
CA ASN A 78 2.69 -1.08 24.29
C ASN A 78 2.19 -2.48 24.72
N LYS A 79 1.05 -2.93 24.18
CA LYS A 79 0.54 -4.28 24.32
C LYS A 79 1.06 -5.07 23.12
N ASN A 80 1.74 -6.18 23.41
CA ASN A 80 1.96 -7.22 22.41
C ASN A 80 0.59 -7.76 22.02
N THR A 81 0.14 -7.39 20.83
CA THR A 81 -1.08 -7.93 20.21
C THR A 81 -0.66 -8.54 18.88
N ASP A 82 0.24 -9.53 18.98
CA ASP A 82 0.39 -10.47 17.89
C ASP A 82 -0.90 -11.27 17.82
N ILE A 83 -1.73 -10.93 16.84
CA ILE A 83 -2.95 -11.62 16.51
C ILE A 83 -2.59 -12.55 15.36
N PRO A 84 -2.25 -13.83 15.61
CA PRO A 84 -1.95 -14.75 14.51
C PRO A 84 -3.25 -15.13 13.80
N LEU A 85 -3.32 -14.90 12.49
CA LEU A 85 -4.38 -15.44 11.63
C LEU A 85 -3.89 -16.72 10.96
N GLN A 86 -4.74 -17.74 10.91
CA GLN A 86 -4.35 -19.01 10.33
C GLN A 86 -4.02 -18.87 8.84
N GLY A 87 -2.79 -19.26 8.48
CA GLY A 87 -2.33 -19.28 7.08
C GLY A 87 -1.88 -17.93 6.53
N ILE A 88 -1.80 -16.87 7.35
CA ILE A 88 -1.21 -15.58 6.98
C ILE A 88 -0.10 -15.25 7.98
N ASN A 89 1.10 -15.00 7.47
CA ASN A 89 2.21 -14.64 8.33
C ASN A 89 2.12 -13.16 8.71
N PRO A 90 2.12 -12.82 10.02
CA PRO A 90 2.23 -11.45 10.45
C PRO A 90 3.60 -10.89 10.07
N GLN A 91 3.62 -9.68 9.54
CA GLN A 91 4.83 -8.94 9.20
C GLN A 91 4.81 -7.57 9.89
N ASN A 92 6.00 -7.08 10.23
CA ASN A 92 6.16 -5.76 10.83
C ASN A 92 6.27 -4.65 9.78
N GLU A 93 6.52 -4.99 8.52
CA GLU A 93 6.74 -4.04 7.45
C GLU A 93 6.10 -4.59 6.17
N THR A 94 5.48 -3.71 5.38
CA THR A 94 5.03 -4.03 4.02
C THR A 94 5.12 -2.81 3.12
N LYS A 95 5.03 -3.04 1.82
CA LYS A 95 4.95 -2.00 0.81
C LYS A 95 3.61 -2.10 0.10
N TYR A 96 2.84 -1.01 0.12
CA TYR A 96 1.56 -0.89 -0.56
C TYR A 96 1.59 0.34 -1.47
N LEU A 97 1.31 0.16 -2.77
CA LEU A 97 1.30 1.24 -3.79
C LEU A 97 2.54 2.16 -3.77
N GLY A 98 3.71 1.61 -3.48
CA GLY A 98 4.95 2.40 -3.42
C GLY A 98 5.29 2.98 -2.05
N ILE A 99 4.35 2.94 -1.09
CA ILE A 99 4.52 3.44 0.26
C ILE A 99 4.95 2.27 1.17
N ALA A 100 6.02 2.49 1.93
CA ALA A 100 6.48 1.52 2.93
C ALA A 100 5.84 1.87 4.28
N GLY A 101 5.10 0.92 4.86
CA GLY A 101 4.46 1.07 6.16
C GLY A 101 5.00 0.04 7.15
N ASP A 102 5.15 0.45 8.40
CA ASP A 102 5.57 -0.39 9.52
C ASP A 102 4.47 -0.54 10.58
N SER A 103 4.50 -1.61 11.36
CA SER A 103 3.52 -1.92 12.42
C SER A 103 3.42 -0.86 13.51
N LYS A 104 4.45 -0.01 13.64
CA LYS A 104 4.49 1.13 14.57
C LYS A 104 4.06 2.45 13.93
N LEU A 105 3.73 2.46 12.64
CA LEU A 105 3.45 3.68 11.86
C LEU A 105 4.52 4.77 12.09
N SER A 106 5.79 4.37 12.19
CA SER A 106 6.89 5.29 12.41
C SER A 106 7.27 6.06 11.15
N TRP A 107 6.95 5.53 9.96
CA TRP A 107 7.29 6.10 8.65
C TRP A 107 8.78 6.31 8.40
N LYS A 108 9.64 5.81 9.31
CA LYS A 108 11.09 6.04 9.28
C LYS A 108 11.70 5.42 8.03
N GLN A 109 11.38 4.16 7.76
CA GLN A 109 11.90 3.44 6.60
C GLN A 109 11.48 4.12 5.29
N HIS A 110 10.22 4.56 5.19
CA HIS A 110 9.74 5.29 4.01
C HIS A 110 10.49 6.60 3.80
N THR A 111 10.64 7.39 4.85
CA THR A 111 11.37 8.66 4.83
C THR A 111 12.83 8.44 4.44
N ASP A 112 13.50 7.44 5.01
CA ASP A 112 14.89 7.12 4.71
C ASP A 112 15.07 6.70 3.23
N GLN A 113 14.14 5.90 2.69
CA GLN A 113 14.14 5.52 1.27
C GLN A 113 13.92 6.72 0.36
N LEU A 114 13.01 7.62 0.73
CA LEU A 114 12.72 8.85 -0.02
C LEU A 114 13.95 9.77 -0.03
N CYS A 115 14.55 10.02 1.14
CA CYS A 115 15.79 10.80 1.27
C CYS A 115 16.92 10.23 0.41
N LYS A 116 17.11 8.91 0.39
CA LYS A 116 18.10 8.25 -0.48
C LYS A 116 17.84 8.52 -1.96
N LYS A 117 16.60 8.34 -2.43
CA LYS A 117 16.22 8.60 -3.82
C LYS A 117 16.44 10.06 -4.22
N LEU A 118 16.03 10.99 -3.36
CA LEU A 118 16.22 12.42 -3.57
C LEU A 118 17.70 12.79 -3.62
N ASN A 119 18.52 12.27 -2.70
CA ASN A 119 19.95 12.52 -2.69
C ASN A 119 20.64 11.98 -3.95
N SER A 120 20.25 10.80 -4.42
CA SER A 120 20.73 10.27 -5.70
C SER A 120 20.33 11.16 -6.88
N GLY A 121 19.08 11.63 -6.92
CA GLY A 121 18.62 12.56 -7.97
C GLY A 121 19.38 13.89 -7.95
N ILE A 122 19.57 14.49 -6.76
CA ILE A 122 20.35 15.71 -6.58
C ILE A 122 21.80 15.50 -7.04
N TYR A 123 22.39 14.36 -6.72
CA TYR A 123 23.76 14.05 -7.14
C TYR A 123 23.87 14.00 -8.68
N VAL A 124 22.93 13.33 -9.36
CA VAL A 124 22.90 13.29 -10.83
C VAL A 124 22.76 14.71 -11.41
N ILE A 125 21.84 15.52 -10.88
CA ILE A 125 21.66 16.92 -11.33
C ILE A 125 22.95 17.72 -11.15
N ARG A 126 23.61 17.60 -9.99
CA ARG A 126 24.89 18.28 -9.72
C ARG A 126 25.98 17.84 -10.69
N GLN A 127 26.08 16.55 -10.99
CA GLN A 127 27.07 16.03 -11.92
C GLN A 127 26.84 16.57 -13.34
N ILE A 128 25.58 16.58 -13.81
CA ILE A 128 25.21 17.14 -15.12
C ILE A 128 25.63 18.62 -15.18
N LEU A 129 25.25 19.42 -14.18
CA LEU A 129 25.59 20.85 -14.11
C LEU A 129 27.10 21.12 -14.08
N GLN A 130 27.90 20.24 -13.45
CA GLN A 130 29.36 20.35 -13.42
C GLN A 130 30.02 19.91 -14.73
N SER A 131 29.46 18.90 -15.40
CA SER A 131 29.95 18.40 -16.68
C SER A 131 29.59 19.31 -17.86
N SER A 132 28.50 20.08 -17.73
CA SER A 132 28.15 21.14 -18.66
C SER A 132 29.01 22.38 -18.37
N ASN A 133 30.19 22.46 -18.98
CA ASN A 133 30.91 23.73 -19.20
C ASN A 133 30.11 24.60 -20.19
N LEU A 134 28.93 25.07 -19.78
CA LEU A 134 28.26 26.16 -20.48
C LEU A 134 28.64 27.44 -19.75
N GLU A 135 29.33 28.32 -20.45
CA GLU A 135 29.45 29.73 -20.08
C GLU A 135 28.08 30.22 -19.60
N ILE A 136 27.96 30.45 -18.30
CA ILE A 136 26.74 30.95 -17.68
C ILE A 136 26.61 32.42 -18.09
N THR A 137 26.13 32.66 -19.31
CA THR A 137 25.32 33.85 -19.57
C THR A 137 24.01 33.60 -18.81
N PRO A 138 23.52 34.53 -17.97
CA PRO A 138 22.31 34.30 -17.18
C PRO A 138 21.10 34.23 -18.11
N GLN A 139 20.81 33.06 -18.68
CA GLN A 139 19.55 32.80 -19.35
C GLN A 139 18.58 32.30 -18.28
N VAL A 140 17.66 33.19 -17.92
CA VAL A 140 16.49 32.89 -17.10
C VAL A 140 15.71 31.77 -17.80
N GLY A 141 15.80 30.55 -17.28
CA GLY A 141 15.01 29.41 -17.76
C GLY A 141 13.62 29.44 -17.14
N THR A 142 12.61 29.83 -17.91
CA THR A 142 11.21 29.67 -17.54
C THR A 142 10.80 28.22 -17.75
N VAL A 143 10.40 27.53 -16.69
CA VAL A 143 9.73 26.22 -16.78
C VAL A 143 8.25 26.48 -17.05
N LEU A 144 7.80 26.26 -18.29
CA LEU A 144 6.38 26.27 -18.63
C LEU A 144 5.78 24.91 -18.27
N TRP A 145 5.00 24.87 -17.19
CA TRP A 145 4.18 23.73 -16.82
C TRP A 145 2.93 23.74 -17.71
N PHE A 146 2.86 22.83 -18.68
CA PHE A 146 1.61 22.54 -19.38
C PHE A 146 0.86 21.48 -18.56
N GLY A 147 -0.12 21.93 -17.77
CA GLY A 147 -1.15 21.03 -17.27
C GLY A 147 -2.11 20.72 -18.40
N GLU A 148 -2.22 19.45 -18.79
CA GLU A 148 -3.40 19.00 -19.55
C GLU A 148 -4.61 19.09 -18.61
N GLU A 149 -5.50 20.04 -18.88
CA GLU A 149 -6.88 19.94 -18.42
C GLU A 149 -7.61 18.93 -19.32
N LEU A 150 -8.41 18.07 -18.68
CA LEU A 150 -9.28 17.07 -19.30
C LEU A 150 -10.28 17.70 -20.28
#